data_AF-A0AA86I1G6-F1
#
_entry.id   AF-A0AA86I1G6-F1
#
_cell.length_a   1.000
_cell.length_b   1.000
_cell.length_c   1.000
_cell.angle_alpha   90.00
_cell.angle_beta   90.00
_cell.angle_gamma   90.00
#
_symmetry.space_group_name_H-M   'P 1'
#
loop_
_entity.id
_entity.type
_entity.pdbx_description
1 polymer ?
#
loop_
_entity_poly.entity_id
_entity_poly.type
_entity_poly.pdbx_seq_one_letter_code
_entity_poly.pdbx_strand_id
1 'polypeptide(L)'
;MKKIMNTGLALSFALLLSACGMPSSEELTGDVKEAQEKVKNVQVKVTGKEEGASDYQVKGVQEFDFKNKAGYVNTKMNGEELKMYHDGDETLAVAGEESTKVQGEEKKYVTALINNAMELQQNPIRYYQKYDKNLPNEFDVTEKDKEYVLTFNGDKDKKQKIVAGDAKAYYKITNQGSDIAADLEQIKGKDFSLVVTIDKETKQIKKVVKNQSYSVKVDGKTENSTSKQTYTYTYNQLDNVTKPKVEAKPAAASTDSNTETPSKEKQAAYAKEAGQYVDALIQATVYQNTDQFAAKHPNQQDKKQVKEKGEFQKSSFIEFFETNFKGALSSLSTNITDEQLNEVSSAFLKALSSTKYTIKDAAYSDEDDAYVVQVEIQGFNDASVLAEVMTPLAEKYQAGELSNEQLVNELIDGVAKRYREPVELLPAKTVPVHVVRNGEKDYEVLMQDEYLLTFAQQS
;
A
#
# COMPACT_ATOMS: atom_id res chain seq x y z
N MET A 1 -25.39 37.17 -87.00
CA MET A 1 -25.21 38.22 -85.97
C MET A 1 -25.79 37.70 -84.64
N LYS A 2 -24.95 37.70 -83.59
CA LYS A 2 -25.21 37.99 -82.16
C LYS A 2 -26.52 37.45 -81.53
N LYS A 3 -26.51 36.76 -80.38
CA LYS A 3 -25.63 36.90 -79.21
C LYS A 3 -25.57 35.59 -78.41
N ILE A 4 -24.34 35.26 -78.05
CA ILE A 4 -23.90 34.34 -77.00
C ILE A 4 -24.38 34.89 -75.64
N MET A 5 -24.93 34.04 -74.79
CA MET A 5 -24.93 34.30 -73.35
C MET A 5 -24.44 33.05 -72.62
N ASN A 6 -23.23 33.20 -72.09
CA ASN A 6 -22.58 32.32 -71.14
C ASN A 6 -23.53 32.02 -69.97
N THR A 7 -23.66 30.75 -69.63
CA THR A 7 -23.83 30.33 -68.25
C THR A 7 -22.92 29.14 -68.06
N GLY A 8 -21.85 29.37 -67.31
CA GLY A 8 -20.79 28.40 -67.07
C GLY A 8 -21.39 27.14 -66.48
N LEU A 9 -21.21 26.04 -67.19
CA LEU A 9 -21.28 24.71 -66.64
C LEU A 9 -20.13 24.62 -65.64
N ALA A 10 -20.38 25.00 -64.39
CA ALA A 10 -19.49 24.70 -63.29
C ALA A 10 -19.42 23.17 -63.23
N LEU A 11 -18.31 22.65 -63.76
CA LEU A 11 -17.89 21.27 -63.61
C LEU A 11 -17.90 20.98 -62.11
N SER A 12 -19.01 20.42 -61.63
CA SER A 12 -19.09 19.84 -60.29
C SER A 12 -18.12 18.67 -60.32
N PHE A 13 -16.88 18.94 -59.92
CA PHE A 13 -15.92 17.94 -59.51
C PHE A 13 -16.61 17.15 -58.42
N ALA A 14 -17.20 16.02 -58.81
CA ALA A 14 -17.50 14.92 -57.91
C ALA A 14 -16.15 14.40 -57.43
N LEU A 15 -15.56 15.12 -56.47
CA LEU A 15 -14.62 14.56 -55.51
C LEU A 15 -15.44 13.59 -54.66
N LEU A 16 -15.61 12.38 -55.19
CA LEU A 16 -15.80 11.17 -54.40
C LEU A 16 -14.50 10.93 -53.62
N LEU A 17 -14.18 11.82 -52.69
CA LEU A 17 -13.39 11.47 -51.53
C LEU A 17 -14.32 10.62 -50.70
N SER A 18 -14.03 9.33 -50.67
CA SER A 18 -14.62 8.34 -49.76
C SER A 18 -14.64 8.88 -48.33
N ALA A 19 -15.74 9.53 -47.95
CA ALA A 19 -16.10 9.74 -46.56
C ALA A 19 -16.46 8.37 -45.98
N CYS A 20 -15.44 7.58 -45.63
CA CYS A 20 -15.62 6.60 -44.57
C CYS A 20 -16.02 7.44 -43.36
N GLY A 21 -17.29 7.36 -42.95
CA GLY A 21 -17.79 8.06 -41.78
C GLY A 21 -16.89 7.75 -40.58
N MET A 22 -16.63 8.76 -39.74
CA MET A 22 -15.94 8.55 -38.48
C MET A 22 -16.67 7.43 -37.72
N PRO A 23 -15.97 6.38 -37.25
CA PRO A 23 -16.63 5.27 -36.57
C PRO A 23 -17.34 5.80 -35.33
N SER A 24 -18.50 5.22 -35.04
CA SER A 24 -19.19 5.48 -33.78
C SER A 24 -18.36 5.00 -32.59
N SER A 25 -18.67 5.51 -31.40
CA SER A 25 -18.06 5.04 -30.15
C SER A 25 -18.30 3.54 -29.94
N GLU A 26 -19.50 3.05 -30.24
CA GLU A 26 -19.86 1.64 -30.14
C GLU A 26 -19.01 0.76 -31.07
N GLU A 27 -18.92 1.12 -32.36
CA GLU A 27 -18.10 0.39 -33.34
C GLU A 27 -16.63 0.37 -32.92
N LEU A 28 -16.08 1.53 -32.54
CA LEU A 28 -14.67 1.64 -32.19
C LEU A 28 -14.34 0.91 -30.86
N THR A 29 -15.23 0.94 -29.87
CA THR A 29 -15.04 0.17 -28.63
C THR A 29 -15.20 -1.34 -28.85
N GLY A 30 -16.05 -1.75 -29.80
CA GLY A 30 -16.13 -3.12 -30.30
C GLY A 30 -14.83 -3.60 -30.94
N ASP A 31 -14.28 -2.82 -31.88
CA ASP A 31 -12.99 -3.08 -32.53
C ASP A 31 -11.85 -3.22 -31.50
N VAL A 32 -11.80 -2.30 -30.53
CA VAL A 32 -10.81 -2.33 -29.44
C VAL A 32 -10.96 -3.61 -28.62
N LYS A 33 -12.18 -4.03 -28.29
CA LYS A 33 -12.42 -5.26 -27.54
C LYS A 33 -11.85 -6.46 -28.28
N GLU A 34 -12.15 -6.60 -29.56
CA GLU A 34 -11.62 -7.71 -30.37
C GLU A 34 -10.09 -7.67 -30.49
N ALA A 35 -9.50 -6.49 -30.59
CA ALA A 35 -8.05 -6.32 -30.64
C ALA A 35 -7.39 -6.72 -29.31
N GLN A 36 -7.97 -6.32 -28.18
CA GLN A 36 -7.43 -6.65 -26.85
C GLN A 36 -7.60 -8.13 -26.48
N GLU A 37 -8.65 -8.80 -26.96
CA GLU A 37 -8.83 -10.26 -26.77
C GLU A 37 -7.72 -11.08 -27.46
N LYS A 38 -7.04 -10.52 -28.46
CA LYS A 38 -5.91 -11.14 -29.17
C LYS A 38 -4.55 -10.85 -28.53
N VAL A 39 -4.47 -9.94 -27.57
CA VAL A 39 -3.23 -9.60 -26.89
C VAL A 39 -2.79 -10.74 -25.98
N LYS A 40 -1.53 -11.15 -26.13
CA LYS A 40 -0.91 -12.20 -25.30
C LYS A 40 -0.32 -11.60 -24.05
N ASN A 41 0.42 -10.50 -24.20
CA ASN A 41 1.08 -9.80 -23.12
C ASN A 41 1.14 -8.30 -23.37
N VAL A 42 1.32 -7.55 -22.28
CA VAL A 42 1.41 -6.10 -22.30
C VAL A 42 2.42 -5.60 -21.28
N GLN A 43 3.18 -4.57 -21.66
CA GLN A 43 3.90 -3.71 -20.73
C GLN A 43 3.20 -2.36 -20.67
N VAL A 44 2.96 -1.86 -19.46
CA VAL A 44 2.28 -0.59 -19.20
C VAL A 44 3.17 0.31 -18.37
N LYS A 45 3.55 1.45 -18.94
CA LYS A 45 4.22 2.52 -18.19
C LYS A 45 3.17 3.37 -17.49
N VAL A 46 3.29 3.51 -16.17
CA VAL A 46 2.37 4.25 -15.32
C VAL A 46 3.05 5.51 -14.82
N THR A 47 2.35 6.64 -14.88
CA THR A 47 2.73 7.89 -14.21
C THR A 47 1.49 8.56 -13.65
N GLY A 48 1.54 9.10 -12.44
CA GLY A 48 0.41 9.79 -11.85
C GLY A 48 0.71 10.52 -10.56
N LYS A 49 -0.30 11.21 -10.07
CA LYS A 49 -0.33 11.87 -8.76
C LYS A 49 -1.67 11.59 -8.11
N GLU A 50 -1.66 11.38 -6.80
CA GLU A 50 -2.81 11.42 -5.94
C GLU A 50 -2.64 12.55 -4.91
N GLU A 51 -3.72 13.28 -4.67
CA GLU A 51 -3.85 14.37 -3.71
C GLU A 51 -4.93 13.99 -2.70
N GLY A 52 -4.64 14.09 -1.39
CA GLY A 52 -5.57 13.67 -0.34
C GLY A 52 -4.93 13.47 1.03
N ALA A 53 -5.34 12.42 1.74
CA ALA A 53 -4.79 12.06 3.05
C ALA A 53 -3.31 11.64 2.98
N SER A 54 -2.90 11.07 1.84
CA SER A 54 -1.50 10.81 1.51
C SER A 54 -1.26 11.33 0.11
N ASP A 55 -0.61 12.49 0.01
CA ASP A 55 -0.18 13.01 -1.29
C ASP A 55 0.95 12.11 -1.81
N TYR A 56 0.75 11.49 -2.96
CA TYR A 56 1.81 10.70 -3.56
C TYR A 56 1.90 10.79 -5.08
N GLN A 57 3.13 10.66 -5.57
CA GLN A 57 3.42 10.51 -7.00
C GLN A 57 3.73 9.05 -7.30
N VAL A 58 3.11 8.51 -8.34
CA VAL A 58 3.37 7.15 -8.82
C VAL A 58 4.08 7.18 -10.16
N LYS A 59 5.16 6.41 -10.30
CA LYS A 59 5.82 6.15 -11.59
C LYS A 59 6.34 4.73 -11.66
N GLY A 60 6.07 4.01 -12.73
CA GLY A 60 6.51 2.62 -12.81
C GLY A 60 6.18 1.92 -14.11
N VAL A 61 6.36 0.61 -14.07
CA VAL A 61 6.06 -0.33 -15.15
C VAL A 61 5.26 -1.50 -14.57
N GLN A 62 4.24 -1.91 -15.30
CA GLN A 62 3.48 -3.14 -15.04
C GLN A 62 3.65 -4.05 -16.27
N GLU A 63 3.82 -5.34 -16.05
CA GLU A 63 3.95 -6.35 -17.10
C GLU A 63 2.92 -7.44 -16.84
N PHE A 64 2.13 -7.80 -17.85
CA PHE A 64 1.12 -8.84 -17.73
C PHE A 64 1.18 -9.79 -18.93
N ASP A 65 1.11 -11.09 -18.66
CA ASP A 65 0.88 -12.16 -19.61
C ASP A 65 -0.50 -12.76 -19.33
N PHE A 66 -1.45 -12.48 -20.21
CA PHE A 66 -2.84 -12.88 -20.06
C PHE A 66 -3.05 -14.37 -20.30
N LYS A 67 -2.16 -15.01 -21.07
CA LYS A 67 -2.25 -16.45 -21.36
C LYS A 67 -1.80 -17.26 -20.14
N ASN A 68 -0.67 -16.89 -19.56
CA ASN A 68 -0.09 -17.58 -18.41
C ASN A 68 -0.59 -17.02 -17.07
N LYS A 69 -1.43 -15.97 -17.09
CA LYS A 69 -1.92 -15.26 -15.90
C LYS A 69 -0.78 -14.78 -14.99
N ALA A 70 0.33 -14.36 -15.60
CA ALA A 70 1.47 -13.81 -14.89
C ALA A 70 1.41 -12.29 -14.88
N GLY A 71 1.75 -11.68 -13.76
CA GLY A 71 1.77 -10.24 -13.56
C GLY A 71 2.97 -9.81 -12.74
N TYR A 72 3.61 -8.73 -13.16
CA TYR A 72 4.67 -8.05 -12.43
C TYR A 72 4.33 -6.57 -12.33
N VAL A 73 4.38 -6.02 -11.13
CA VAL A 73 4.18 -4.59 -10.88
C VAL A 73 5.48 -4.08 -10.30
N ASN A 74 6.06 -3.03 -10.88
CA ASN A 74 7.16 -2.26 -10.31
C ASN A 74 6.80 -0.78 -10.37
N THR A 75 6.40 -0.20 -9.25
CA THR A 75 5.99 1.19 -9.14
C THR A 75 6.71 1.89 -8.01
N LYS A 76 7.11 3.14 -8.24
CA LYS A 76 7.64 4.02 -7.20
C LYS A 76 6.56 4.95 -6.69
N MET A 77 6.32 4.97 -5.39
CA MET A 77 5.41 5.87 -4.69
C MET A 77 6.26 6.79 -3.80
N ASN A 78 6.29 8.09 -4.08
CA ASN A 78 7.12 9.07 -3.34
C ASN A 78 8.62 8.72 -3.21
N GLY A 79 9.15 7.89 -4.11
CA GLY A 79 10.54 7.46 -4.11
C GLY A 79 10.74 6.03 -3.59
N GLU A 80 9.78 5.51 -2.83
CA GLU A 80 9.76 4.12 -2.36
C GLU A 80 9.32 3.19 -3.48
N GLU A 81 9.99 2.05 -3.65
CA GLU A 81 9.75 1.11 -4.74
C GLU A 81 8.92 -0.06 -4.25
N LEU A 82 7.72 -0.22 -4.80
CA LEU A 82 6.86 -1.38 -4.63
C LEU A 82 7.06 -2.30 -5.83
N LYS A 83 7.60 -3.50 -5.61
CA LYS A 83 7.57 -4.55 -6.64
C LYS A 83 6.91 -5.83 -6.15
N MET A 84 6.02 -6.35 -6.98
CA MET A 84 5.22 -7.54 -6.70
C MET A 84 5.11 -8.39 -7.96
N TYR A 85 5.06 -9.70 -7.79
CA TYR A 85 4.92 -10.67 -8.87
C TYR A 85 3.90 -11.76 -8.52
N HIS A 86 3.17 -12.26 -9.51
CA HIS A 86 2.32 -13.43 -9.38
C HIS A 86 2.23 -14.19 -10.71
N ASP A 87 2.23 -15.53 -10.70
CA ASP A 87 2.08 -16.39 -11.90
C ASP A 87 1.07 -17.53 -11.74
N GLY A 88 0.13 -17.40 -10.80
CA GLY A 88 -0.85 -18.44 -10.45
C GLY A 88 -0.36 -19.38 -9.37
N ASP A 89 0.92 -19.78 -9.42
CA ASP A 89 1.52 -20.69 -8.45
C ASP A 89 2.21 -19.91 -7.32
N GLU A 90 3.06 -18.97 -7.69
CA GLU A 90 3.88 -18.18 -6.76
C GLU A 90 3.41 -16.73 -6.71
N THR A 91 3.60 -16.12 -5.54
CA THR A 91 3.42 -14.68 -5.33
C THR A 91 4.67 -14.19 -4.63
N LEU A 92 5.29 -13.13 -5.16
CA LEU A 92 6.54 -12.58 -4.63
C LEU A 92 6.38 -11.10 -4.31
N ALA A 93 6.99 -10.65 -3.21
CA ALA A 93 7.27 -9.26 -2.92
C ALA A 93 8.77 -9.02 -3.12
N VAL A 94 9.16 -7.85 -3.63
CA VAL A 94 10.57 -7.52 -3.91
C VAL A 94 10.96 -6.26 -3.17
N ALA A 95 12.01 -6.35 -2.34
CA ALA A 95 12.62 -5.24 -1.64
C ALA A 95 14.07 -5.06 -2.14
N GLY A 96 14.33 -3.99 -2.90
CA GLY A 96 15.63 -3.80 -3.54
C GLY A 96 15.91 -4.86 -4.62
N GLU A 97 16.95 -5.67 -4.42
CA GLU A 97 17.33 -6.80 -5.28
C GLU A 97 16.79 -8.16 -4.76
N GLU A 98 16.32 -8.21 -3.51
CA GLU A 98 15.81 -9.42 -2.89
C GLU A 98 14.32 -9.62 -3.19
N SER A 99 13.91 -10.86 -3.44
CA SER A 99 12.49 -11.21 -3.54
C SER A 99 12.11 -12.37 -2.64
N THR A 100 10.97 -12.21 -1.96
CA THR A 100 10.47 -13.13 -0.92
C THR A 100 9.15 -13.73 -1.37
N LYS A 101 8.94 -15.01 -1.07
CA LYS A 101 7.65 -15.67 -1.31
C LYS A 101 6.61 -15.18 -0.32
N VAL A 102 5.51 -14.67 -0.86
CA VAL A 102 4.34 -14.24 -0.09
C VAL A 102 3.44 -15.45 0.12
N GLN A 103 3.01 -15.69 1.37
CA GLN A 103 2.17 -16.83 1.76
C GLN A 103 0.92 -16.36 2.53
N GLY A 104 0.06 -17.31 2.93
CA GLY A 104 -1.11 -17.04 3.79
C GLY A 104 -2.13 -16.04 3.22
N GLU A 105 -2.67 -15.18 4.10
CA GLU A 105 -3.63 -14.13 3.73
C GLU A 105 -2.99 -13.04 2.85
N GLU A 106 -1.71 -12.73 3.07
CA GLU A 106 -0.97 -11.76 2.26
C GLU A 106 -0.90 -12.20 0.78
N LYS A 107 -0.74 -13.51 0.53
CA LYS A 107 -0.77 -14.06 -0.83
C LYS A 107 -2.11 -13.75 -1.50
N LYS A 108 -3.23 -13.91 -0.79
CA LYS A 108 -4.57 -13.63 -1.35
C LYS A 108 -4.71 -12.15 -1.68
N TYR A 109 -4.27 -11.28 -0.78
CA TYR A 109 -4.29 -9.83 -0.95
C TYR A 109 -3.46 -9.37 -2.17
N VAL A 110 -2.18 -9.74 -2.23
CA VAL A 110 -1.28 -9.36 -3.34
C VAL A 110 -1.78 -9.93 -4.67
N THR A 111 -2.27 -11.16 -4.66
CA THR A 111 -2.87 -11.79 -5.84
C THR A 111 -4.11 -11.02 -6.32
N ALA A 112 -4.98 -10.57 -5.42
CA ALA A 112 -6.15 -9.77 -5.76
C ALA A 112 -5.77 -8.41 -6.37
N LEU A 113 -4.73 -7.74 -5.83
CA LEU A 113 -4.21 -6.49 -6.40
C LEU A 113 -3.69 -6.69 -7.83
N ILE A 114 -2.84 -7.70 -8.05
CA ILE A 114 -2.26 -7.98 -9.37
C ILE A 114 -3.37 -8.36 -10.36
N ASN A 115 -4.32 -9.20 -9.96
CA ASN A 115 -5.44 -9.60 -10.83
C ASN A 115 -6.35 -8.42 -11.20
N ASN A 116 -6.65 -7.53 -10.25
CA ASN A 116 -7.43 -6.33 -10.53
C ASN A 116 -6.70 -5.40 -11.50
N ALA A 117 -5.40 -5.19 -11.31
CA ALA A 117 -4.56 -4.42 -12.23
C ALA A 117 -4.50 -5.07 -13.62
N MET A 118 -4.31 -6.39 -13.69
CA MET A 118 -4.29 -7.16 -14.93
C MET A 118 -5.59 -6.98 -15.72
N GLU A 119 -6.74 -7.09 -15.06
CA GLU A 119 -8.04 -6.91 -15.72
C GLU A 119 -8.24 -5.47 -16.23
N LEU A 120 -7.86 -4.46 -15.43
CA LEU A 120 -7.88 -3.06 -15.85
C LEU A 120 -6.99 -2.85 -17.07
N GLN A 121 -5.75 -3.34 -17.06
CA GLN A 121 -4.80 -3.13 -18.15
C GLN A 121 -5.12 -3.97 -19.40
N GLN A 122 -5.83 -5.08 -19.28
CA GLN A 122 -6.26 -5.87 -20.44
C GLN A 122 -7.24 -5.10 -21.31
N ASN A 123 -8.25 -4.49 -20.70
CA ASN A 123 -9.21 -3.66 -21.42
C ASN A 123 -9.86 -2.64 -20.47
N PRO A 124 -9.30 -1.41 -20.38
CA PRO A 124 -9.81 -0.37 -19.50
C PRO A 124 -11.28 0.00 -19.75
N ILE A 125 -11.72 -0.02 -21.02
CA ILE A 125 -13.10 0.29 -21.39
C ILE A 125 -14.03 -0.80 -20.81
N ARG A 126 -13.69 -2.08 -21.02
CA ARG A 126 -14.44 -3.21 -20.47
C ARG A 126 -14.39 -3.26 -18.93
N TYR A 127 -13.28 -2.87 -18.32
CA TYR A 127 -13.17 -2.80 -16.87
C TYR A 127 -14.19 -1.81 -16.28
N TYR A 128 -14.30 -0.60 -16.85
CA TYR A 128 -15.25 0.40 -16.37
C TYR A 128 -16.72 0.12 -16.76
N GLN A 129 -16.96 -0.70 -17.79
CA GLN A 129 -18.31 -1.19 -18.14
C GLN A 129 -19.02 -1.94 -17.00
N LYS A 130 -18.27 -2.47 -16.02
CA LYS A 130 -18.84 -3.10 -14.82
C LYS A 130 -19.73 -2.16 -14.02
N TYR A 131 -19.40 -0.86 -14.02
CA TYR A 131 -20.09 0.16 -13.24
C TYR A 131 -21.16 0.91 -14.07
N ASP A 132 -20.92 1.02 -15.37
CA ASP A 132 -21.88 1.55 -16.34
C ASP A 132 -21.91 0.73 -17.62
N LYS A 133 -23.01 -0.02 -17.83
CA LYS A 133 -23.17 -0.91 -18.99
C LYS A 133 -23.23 -0.15 -20.31
N ASN A 134 -23.64 1.12 -20.30
CA ASN A 134 -23.76 1.94 -21.51
C ASN A 134 -22.47 2.73 -21.83
N LEU A 135 -21.43 2.58 -20.99
CA LEU A 135 -20.13 3.22 -21.20
C LEU A 135 -19.53 3.08 -22.62
N PRO A 136 -19.64 1.95 -23.36
CA PRO A 136 -19.06 1.89 -24.71
C PRO A 136 -19.67 2.89 -25.69
N ASN A 137 -20.91 3.34 -25.43
CA ASN A 137 -21.63 4.29 -26.27
C ASN A 137 -21.39 5.76 -25.86
N GLU A 138 -20.72 5.99 -24.72
CA GLU A 138 -20.61 7.30 -24.07
C GLU A 138 -19.20 7.90 -24.21
N PHE A 139 -18.72 7.87 -25.45
CA PHE A 139 -17.47 8.53 -25.81
C PHE A 139 -17.69 9.48 -26.98
N ASP A 140 -17.12 10.68 -26.85
CA ASP A 140 -16.84 11.51 -28.00
C ASP A 140 -15.64 10.94 -28.75
N VAL A 141 -15.79 10.73 -30.06
CA VAL A 141 -14.72 10.22 -30.93
C VAL A 141 -14.07 11.40 -31.63
N THR A 142 -12.75 11.52 -31.50
CA THR A 142 -11.94 12.45 -32.31
C THR A 142 -10.92 11.67 -33.11
N GLU A 143 -10.83 11.98 -34.40
CA GLU A 143 -9.85 11.39 -35.30
C GLU A 143 -8.60 12.28 -35.42
N LYS A 144 -7.42 11.67 -35.30
CA LYS A 144 -6.10 12.26 -35.59
C LYS A 144 -5.38 11.38 -36.61
N ASP A 145 -4.31 11.84 -37.24
CA ASP A 145 -3.63 11.13 -38.36
C ASP A 145 -3.59 9.59 -38.22
N LYS A 146 -2.95 9.09 -37.16
CA LYS A 146 -2.77 7.64 -36.91
C LYS A 146 -3.59 7.11 -35.73
N GLU A 147 -4.43 7.94 -35.11
CA GLU A 147 -5.05 7.62 -33.83
C GLU A 147 -6.52 8.02 -33.78
N TYR A 148 -7.32 7.24 -33.07
CA TYR A 148 -8.59 7.70 -32.53
C TYR A 148 -8.43 8.07 -31.06
N VAL A 149 -9.14 9.11 -30.63
CA VAL A 149 -9.20 9.52 -29.23
C VAL A 149 -10.65 9.46 -28.78
N LEU A 150 -10.91 8.58 -27.82
CA LEU A 150 -12.19 8.47 -27.12
C LEU A 150 -12.14 9.31 -25.85
N THR A 151 -13.08 10.22 -25.66
CA THR A 151 -13.24 11.00 -24.43
C THR A 151 -14.58 10.69 -23.79
N PHE A 152 -14.58 10.15 -22.57
CA PHE A 152 -15.81 9.78 -21.88
C PHE A 152 -16.68 11.01 -21.61
N ASN A 153 -17.91 11.00 -22.12
CA ASN A 153 -18.84 12.14 -22.10
C ASN A 153 -20.08 11.91 -21.23
N GLY A 154 -20.05 10.90 -20.35
CA GLY A 154 -21.14 10.61 -19.43
C GLY A 154 -21.49 11.78 -18.51
N ASP A 155 -22.74 11.82 -18.07
CA ASP A 155 -23.24 12.82 -17.14
C ASP A 155 -22.64 12.67 -15.72
N LYS A 156 -22.98 13.63 -14.85
CA LYS A 156 -22.47 13.68 -13.48
C LYS A 156 -22.79 12.40 -12.69
N ASP A 157 -24.00 11.87 -12.81
CA ASP A 157 -24.44 10.73 -11.99
C ASP A 157 -23.69 9.46 -12.40
N LYS A 158 -23.48 9.27 -13.72
CA LYS A 158 -22.67 8.15 -14.24
C LYS A 158 -21.21 8.25 -13.81
N LYS A 159 -20.61 9.44 -13.93
CA LYS A 159 -19.24 9.70 -13.46
C LYS A 159 -19.07 9.36 -11.99
N GLN A 160 -20.00 9.81 -11.14
CA GLN A 160 -19.99 9.54 -9.71
C GLN A 160 -20.15 8.04 -9.41
N LYS A 161 -21.03 7.35 -10.13
CA LYS A 161 -21.23 5.91 -9.99
C LYS A 161 -19.99 5.10 -10.37
N ILE A 162 -19.32 5.45 -11.47
CA ILE A 162 -18.11 4.77 -11.94
C ILE A 162 -16.99 4.91 -10.91
N VAL A 163 -16.70 6.13 -10.46
CA VAL A 163 -15.60 6.34 -9.50
C VAL A 163 -15.91 5.74 -8.13
N ALA A 164 -17.16 5.78 -7.66
CA ALA A 164 -17.54 5.11 -6.42
C ALA A 164 -17.37 3.59 -6.53
N GLY A 165 -17.74 3.01 -7.68
CA GLY A 165 -17.54 1.60 -7.96
C GLY A 165 -16.06 1.18 -8.00
N ASP A 166 -15.22 1.95 -8.70
CA ASP A 166 -13.77 1.70 -8.79
C ASP A 166 -13.11 1.81 -7.40
N ALA A 167 -13.44 2.85 -6.63
CA ALA A 167 -12.93 3.02 -5.27
C ALA A 167 -13.40 1.89 -4.34
N LYS A 168 -14.67 1.46 -4.42
CA LYS A 168 -15.19 0.35 -3.61
C LYS A 168 -14.51 -0.98 -3.94
N ALA A 169 -14.19 -1.23 -5.22
CA ALA A 169 -13.43 -2.39 -5.63
C ALA A 169 -11.99 -2.36 -5.09
N TYR A 170 -11.33 -1.20 -5.14
CA TYR A 170 -10.00 -1.00 -4.58
C TYR A 170 -9.98 -1.23 -3.05
N TYR A 171 -10.84 -0.53 -2.29
CA TYR A 171 -10.87 -0.66 -0.83
C TYR A 171 -11.34 -2.04 -0.36
N LYS A 172 -12.16 -2.75 -1.14
CA LYS A 172 -12.49 -4.15 -0.83
C LYS A 172 -11.25 -5.05 -0.80
N ILE A 173 -10.24 -4.76 -1.64
CA ILE A 173 -8.97 -5.49 -1.65
C ILE A 173 -8.07 -4.98 -0.53
N THR A 174 -7.88 -3.66 -0.40
CA THR A 174 -6.94 -3.11 0.58
C THR A 174 -7.38 -3.23 2.03
N ASN A 175 -8.68 -3.26 2.33
CA ASN A 175 -9.18 -3.55 3.67
C ASN A 175 -8.84 -4.97 4.16
N GLN A 176 -8.46 -5.91 3.28
CA GLN A 176 -8.08 -7.28 3.69
C GLN A 176 -6.68 -7.34 4.29
N GLY A 177 -5.83 -6.35 4.00
CA GLY A 177 -4.44 -6.28 4.47
C GLY A 177 -4.17 -5.02 5.30
N SER A 178 -5.20 -4.39 5.87
CA SER A 178 -5.09 -3.15 6.63
C SER A 178 -5.86 -3.25 7.94
N ASP A 179 -5.23 -2.86 9.06
CA ASP A 179 -5.87 -2.76 10.37
C ASP A 179 -6.91 -1.62 10.41
N ILE A 180 -6.74 -0.64 9.53
CA ILE A 180 -7.68 0.47 9.34
C ILE A 180 -8.48 0.21 8.07
N ALA A 181 -9.78 -0.08 8.24
CA ALA A 181 -10.68 -0.36 7.15
C ALA A 181 -11.46 0.89 6.71
N ALA A 182 -11.53 1.11 5.39
CA ALA A 182 -12.45 2.07 4.82
C ALA A 182 -13.91 1.58 4.91
N ASP A 183 -14.83 2.45 5.28
CA ASP A 183 -16.26 2.18 5.22
C ASP A 183 -16.74 2.22 3.75
N LEU A 184 -16.92 1.03 3.18
CA LEU A 184 -17.29 0.82 1.79
C LEU A 184 -18.68 1.39 1.42
N GLU A 185 -19.56 1.62 2.41
CA GLU A 185 -20.87 2.22 2.19
C GLU A 185 -20.84 3.76 2.23
N GLN A 186 -19.76 4.33 2.76
CA GLN A 186 -19.54 5.78 2.83
C GLN A 186 -18.62 6.31 1.72
N ILE A 187 -18.35 5.50 0.69
CA ILE A 187 -17.62 5.95 -0.51
C ILE A 187 -18.57 6.77 -1.38
N LYS A 188 -18.20 8.03 -1.65
CA LYS A 188 -18.95 8.94 -2.53
C LYS A 188 -18.08 9.40 -3.68
N GLY A 189 -18.52 9.09 -4.90
CA GLY A 189 -17.88 9.59 -6.11
C GLY A 189 -18.16 11.07 -6.33
N LYS A 190 -17.17 11.78 -6.88
CA LYS A 190 -17.29 13.22 -7.17
C LYS A 190 -17.19 13.50 -8.66
N ASP A 191 -16.09 13.08 -9.28
CA ASP A 191 -15.85 13.30 -10.71
C ASP A 191 -15.00 12.16 -11.32
N PHE A 192 -15.16 11.97 -12.62
CA PHE A 192 -14.46 10.96 -13.41
C PHE A 192 -14.25 11.45 -14.84
N SER A 193 -13.03 11.25 -15.34
CA SER A 193 -12.65 11.52 -16.73
C SER A 193 -11.77 10.37 -17.22
N LEU A 194 -12.10 9.87 -18.41
CA LEU A 194 -11.36 8.82 -19.09
C LEU A 194 -11.11 9.23 -20.53
N VAL A 195 -9.85 9.27 -20.92
CA VAL A 195 -9.43 9.51 -22.31
C VAL A 195 -8.61 8.32 -22.78
N VAL A 196 -9.04 7.69 -23.87
CA VAL A 196 -8.40 6.50 -24.45
C VAL A 196 -7.90 6.84 -25.85
N THR A 197 -6.60 6.69 -26.08
CA THR A 197 -5.97 6.85 -27.40
C THR A 197 -5.75 5.49 -28.02
N ILE A 198 -6.26 5.28 -29.23
CA ILE A 198 -6.30 4.01 -29.95
C ILE A 198 -5.55 4.16 -31.26
N ASP A 199 -4.72 3.17 -31.58
CA ASP A 199 -4.05 3.08 -32.88
C ASP A 199 -5.05 2.70 -33.99
N LYS A 200 -5.05 3.43 -35.11
CA LYS A 200 -6.02 3.19 -36.19
C LYS A 200 -5.86 1.86 -36.90
N GLU A 201 -4.62 1.40 -37.06
CA GLU A 201 -4.29 0.21 -37.85
C GLU A 201 -4.52 -1.06 -37.04
N THR A 202 -4.01 -1.08 -35.81
CA THR A 202 -4.06 -2.26 -34.94
C THR A 202 -5.30 -2.31 -34.05
N LYS A 203 -6.02 -1.19 -33.90
CA LYS A 203 -7.13 -1.00 -32.95
C LYS A 203 -6.75 -1.20 -31.49
N GLN A 204 -5.45 -1.25 -31.18
CA GLN A 204 -4.94 -1.41 -29.82
C GLN A 204 -4.90 -0.07 -29.08
N ILE A 205 -5.11 -0.11 -27.76
CA ILE A 205 -5.05 1.09 -26.91
C ILE A 205 -3.59 1.50 -26.70
N LYS A 206 -3.17 2.68 -27.14
CA LYS A 206 -1.81 3.19 -26.92
C LYS A 206 -1.63 3.87 -25.58
N LYS A 207 -2.66 4.62 -25.14
CA LYS A 207 -2.60 5.46 -23.95
C LYS A 207 -3.96 5.61 -23.29
N VAL A 208 -3.98 5.61 -21.96
CA VAL A 208 -5.15 5.98 -21.16
C VAL A 208 -4.76 7.09 -20.20
N VAL A 209 -5.59 8.12 -20.10
CA VAL A 209 -5.53 9.13 -19.04
C VAL A 209 -6.80 9.03 -18.22
N LYS A 210 -6.65 8.74 -16.93
CA LYS A 210 -7.74 8.68 -15.95
C LYS A 210 -7.58 9.82 -14.97
N ASN A 211 -8.64 10.60 -14.78
CA ASN A 211 -8.76 11.49 -13.63
C ASN A 211 -9.99 11.06 -12.82
N GLN A 212 -9.86 11.06 -11.50
CA GLN A 212 -10.97 10.69 -10.64
C GLN A 212 -10.90 11.43 -9.31
N SER A 213 -12.05 11.66 -8.71
CA SER A 213 -12.13 12.17 -7.34
C SER A 213 -13.28 11.52 -6.58
N TYR A 214 -13.03 11.23 -5.30
CA TYR A 214 -14.01 10.64 -4.40
C TYR A 214 -13.77 11.11 -2.96
N SER A 215 -14.69 10.77 -2.07
CA SER A 215 -14.47 10.80 -0.63
C SER A 215 -14.79 9.44 -0.03
N VAL A 216 -14.09 9.07 1.02
CA VAL A 216 -14.27 7.81 1.75
C VAL A 216 -14.15 8.08 3.24
N LYS A 217 -14.83 7.29 4.06
CA LYS A 217 -14.68 7.36 5.52
C LYS A 217 -13.70 6.29 5.96
N VAL A 218 -12.59 6.71 6.57
CA VAL A 218 -11.52 5.84 7.10
C VAL A 218 -11.38 6.22 8.57
N ASP A 219 -11.50 5.24 9.47
CA ASP A 219 -11.43 5.43 10.92
C ASP A 219 -12.22 6.65 11.44
N GLY A 220 -13.51 6.72 11.11
CA GLY A 220 -14.37 7.83 11.56
C GLY A 220 -14.19 9.16 10.79
N LYS A 221 -13.07 9.36 10.07
CA LYS A 221 -12.73 10.60 9.37
C LYS A 221 -13.08 10.51 7.89
N THR A 222 -13.57 11.61 7.31
CA THR A 222 -13.83 11.68 5.86
C THR A 222 -12.58 12.15 5.14
N GLU A 223 -12.01 11.29 4.32
CA GLU A 223 -10.88 11.59 3.46
C GLU A 223 -11.38 11.92 2.05
N ASN A 224 -10.67 12.83 1.39
CA ASN A 224 -10.93 13.19 0.02
C ASN A 224 -9.71 12.79 -0.81
N SER A 225 -9.93 12.12 -1.93
CA SER A 225 -8.87 11.75 -2.87
C SER A 225 -9.18 12.34 -4.23
N THR A 226 -8.17 12.92 -4.85
CA THR A 226 -8.16 13.31 -6.26
C THR A 226 -6.92 12.71 -6.91
N SER A 227 -7.11 11.91 -7.96
CA SER A 227 -5.98 11.28 -8.65
C SER A 227 -6.02 11.51 -10.14
N LYS A 228 -4.83 11.62 -10.72
CA LYS A 228 -4.56 11.66 -12.15
C LYS A 228 -3.53 10.59 -12.48
N GLN A 229 -3.91 9.66 -13.34
CA GLN A 229 -3.05 8.55 -13.77
C GLN A 229 -2.99 8.51 -15.30
N THR A 230 -1.81 8.22 -15.82
CA THR A 230 -1.54 8.01 -17.24
C THR A 230 -0.89 6.66 -17.43
N TYR A 231 -1.44 5.87 -18.33
CA TYR A 231 -1.00 4.54 -18.71
C TYR A 231 -0.59 4.56 -20.17
N THR A 232 0.60 4.08 -20.50
CA THR A 232 1.10 3.96 -21.88
C THR A 232 1.45 2.51 -22.16
N TYR A 233 0.90 1.94 -23.23
CA TYR A 233 0.87 0.51 -23.46
C TYR A 233 1.84 0.10 -24.57
N THR A 234 2.40 -1.09 -24.44
CA THR A 234 3.21 -1.76 -25.46
C THR A 234 2.85 -3.24 -25.45
N TYR A 235 2.37 -3.76 -26.58
CA TYR A 235 1.75 -5.10 -26.66
C TYR A 235 2.64 -6.10 -27.36
N ASN A 236 2.58 -7.36 -26.93
CA ASN A 236 3.17 -8.52 -27.61
C ASN A 236 4.67 -8.36 -27.90
N GLN A 237 5.38 -7.58 -27.08
CA GLN A 237 6.83 -7.37 -27.16
C GLN A 237 7.57 -8.00 -25.97
N LEU A 238 6.84 -8.57 -25.01
CA LEU A 238 7.46 -9.32 -23.92
C LEU A 238 7.67 -10.76 -24.38
N ASP A 239 8.90 -11.26 -24.26
CA ASP A 239 9.18 -12.69 -24.42
C ASP A 239 8.55 -13.47 -23.28
N ASN A 240 8.69 -12.97 -22.05
CA ASN A 240 8.04 -13.45 -20.82
C ASN A 240 7.85 -12.26 -19.86
N VAL A 241 6.91 -12.36 -18.91
CA VAL A 241 6.86 -11.43 -17.76
C VAL A 241 8.10 -11.66 -16.92
N THR A 242 8.77 -10.57 -16.53
CA THR A 242 9.99 -10.64 -15.72
C THR A 242 9.65 -11.21 -14.35
N LYS A 243 9.83 -12.52 -14.18
CA LYS A 243 9.81 -13.15 -12.85
C LYS A 243 11.04 -12.65 -12.10
N PRO A 244 10.88 -11.91 -10.98
CA PRO A 244 12.00 -11.60 -10.11
C PRO A 244 12.70 -12.90 -9.77
N LYS A 245 14.03 -12.90 -9.86
CA LYS A 245 14.78 -14.01 -9.29
C LYS A 245 14.50 -13.96 -7.81
N VAL A 246 13.88 -15.02 -7.29
CA VAL A 246 14.07 -15.37 -5.89
C VAL A 246 15.57 -15.54 -5.79
N GLU A 247 16.26 -14.55 -5.22
CA GLU A 247 17.61 -14.80 -4.79
C GLU A 247 17.45 -15.96 -3.81
N ALA A 248 17.86 -17.14 -4.26
CA ALA A 248 18.49 -18.03 -3.32
C ALA A 248 19.65 -17.19 -2.80
N LYS A 249 19.41 -16.44 -1.71
CA LYS A 249 20.43 -16.23 -0.69
C LYS A 249 21.13 -17.58 -0.65
N PRO A 250 22.43 -17.69 -0.96
CA PRO A 250 23.09 -18.95 -0.70
C PRO A 250 22.76 -19.22 0.76
N ALA A 251 21.87 -20.19 1.00
CA ALA A 251 21.91 -20.93 2.23
C ALA A 251 23.36 -21.33 2.26
N ALA A 252 24.16 -20.68 3.10
CA ALA A 252 25.60 -20.88 3.18
C ALA A 252 25.80 -22.38 3.15
N ALA A 253 26.26 -22.91 2.00
CA ALA A 253 26.01 -24.28 1.54
C ALA A 253 25.28 -25.16 2.57
N SER A 254 23.95 -25.01 2.69
CA SER A 254 23.16 -25.98 3.41
C SER A 254 23.12 -27.19 2.50
N THR A 255 24.02 -28.13 2.74
CA THR A 255 23.96 -29.49 2.17
C THR A 255 22.70 -30.25 2.59
N ASP A 256 21.81 -29.64 3.40
CA ASP A 256 20.51 -30.20 3.72
C ASP A 256 19.46 -29.67 2.75
N SER A 257 19.56 -30.06 1.48
CA SER A 257 18.39 -30.20 0.61
C SER A 257 17.68 -31.52 0.89
N ASN A 258 17.54 -31.87 2.17
CA ASN A 258 16.55 -32.81 2.59
C ASN A 258 15.31 -31.99 2.92
N THR A 259 14.22 -32.28 2.24
CA THR A 259 12.84 -32.04 2.67
C THR A 259 12.53 -32.81 3.97
N GLU A 260 13.45 -32.76 4.93
CA GLU A 260 13.28 -33.26 6.28
C GLU A 260 13.07 -32.06 7.16
N THR A 261 11.93 -32.07 7.85
CA THR A 261 11.72 -31.30 9.07
C THR A 261 13.01 -31.28 9.87
N PRO A 262 13.61 -30.10 10.19
CA PRO A 262 14.88 -30.05 10.89
C PRO A 262 14.82 -30.95 12.13
N SER A 263 15.87 -31.74 12.35
CA SER A 263 15.94 -32.62 13.52
C SER A 263 15.55 -31.85 14.79
N LYS A 264 14.93 -32.51 15.77
CA LYS A 264 14.45 -31.86 17.01
C LYS A 264 15.53 -31.00 17.69
N GLU A 265 16.80 -31.38 17.57
CA GLU A 265 17.94 -30.60 18.08
C GLU A 265 18.18 -29.29 17.30
N LYS A 266 18.06 -29.29 15.97
CA LYS A 266 18.15 -28.07 15.14
C LYS A 266 16.96 -27.14 15.38
N GLN A 267 15.74 -27.68 15.52
CA GLN A 267 14.55 -26.89 15.87
C GLN A 267 14.71 -26.20 17.23
N ALA A 268 15.23 -26.91 18.24
CA ALA A 268 15.49 -26.32 19.56
C ALA A 268 16.54 -25.20 19.51
N ALA A 269 17.60 -25.36 18.71
CA ALA A 269 18.60 -24.32 18.50
C ALA A 269 18.02 -23.07 17.80
N TYR A 270 17.23 -23.27 16.75
CA TYR A 270 16.59 -22.16 16.02
C TYR A 270 15.52 -21.44 16.84
N ALA A 271 14.78 -22.15 17.68
CA ALA A 271 13.85 -21.55 18.61
C ALA A 271 14.57 -20.65 19.63
N LYS A 272 15.73 -21.10 20.14
CA LYS A 272 16.57 -20.27 21.02
C LYS A 272 17.06 -19.00 20.30
N GLU A 273 17.50 -19.13 19.06
CA GLU A 273 17.91 -17.98 18.23
C GLU A 273 16.73 -17.02 17.97
N ALA A 274 15.53 -17.52 17.70
CA ALA A 274 14.32 -16.69 17.58
C ALA A 274 14.02 -15.92 18.87
N GLY A 275 14.13 -16.58 20.04
CA GLY A 275 13.98 -15.90 21.33
C GLY A 275 15.04 -14.81 21.57
N GLN A 276 16.28 -15.05 21.15
CA GLN A 276 17.36 -14.06 21.21
C GLN A 276 17.10 -12.86 20.30
N TYR A 277 16.52 -13.09 19.13
CA TYR A 277 16.15 -12.00 18.21
C TYR A 277 15.05 -11.11 18.79
N VAL A 278 13.99 -11.70 19.36
CA VAL A 278 12.93 -10.94 20.03
C VAL A 278 13.48 -10.15 21.22
N ASP A 279 14.36 -10.75 22.03
CA ASP A 279 15.07 -10.06 23.10
C ASP A 279 15.87 -8.85 22.58
N ALA A 280 16.61 -9.02 21.48
CA ALA A 280 17.35 -7.95 20.84
C ALA A 280 16.41 -6.82 20.37
N LEU A 281 15.33 -7.15 19.67
CA LEU A 281 14.35 -6.16 19.18
C LEU A 281 13.76 -5.33 20.31
N ILE A 282 13.33 -5.96 21.41
CA ILE A 282 12.82 -5.26 22.59
C ILE A 282 13.88 -4.29 23.15
N GLN A 283 15.17 -4.66 23.14
CA GLN A 283 16.24 -3.75 23.57
C GLN A 283 16.35 -2.53 22.67
N ALA A 284 16.26 -2.67 21.34
CA ALA A 284 16.30 -1.53 20.42
C ALA A 284 15.06 -0.64 20.51
N THR A 285 13.85 -1.21 20.59
CA THR A 285 12.60 -0.45 20.51
C THR A 285 12.11 0.05 21.86
N VAL A 286 12.02 -0.80 22.89
CA VAL A 286 11.49 -0.42 24.20
C VAL A 286 12.54 0.26 25.07
N TYR A 287 13.76 -0.29 25.09
CA TYR A 287 14.86 0.20 25.95
C TYR A 287 15.84 1.11 25.23
N GLN A 288 15.65 1.34 23.93
CA GLN A 288 16.46 2.27 23.12
C GLN A 288 17.97 1.97 23.14
N ASN A 289 18.32 0.69 23.32
CA ASN A 289 19.67 0.19 23.58
C ASN A 289 20.18 -0.65 22.41
N THR A 290 20.80 0.02 21.43
CA THR A 290 21.31 -0.61 20.21
C THR A 290 22.57 -1.45 20.45
N ASP A 291 23.32 -1.17 21.52
CA ASP A 291 24.45 -2.01 21.92
C ASP A 291 23.97 -3.35 22.50
N GLN A 292 22.88 -3.36 23.28
CA GLN A 292 22.25 -4.59 23.76
C GLN A 292 21.54 -5.34 22.63
N PHE A 293 20.91 -4.64 21.68
CA PHE A 293 20.43 -5.25 20.43
C PHE A 293 21.56 -6.05 19.77
N ALA A 294 22.70 -5.40 19.54
CA ALA A 294 23.84 -6.06 18.88
C ALA A 294 24.45 -7.21 19.70
N ALA A 295 24.44 -7.11 21.03
CA ALA A 295 24.94 -8.14 21.92
C ALA A 295 24.01 -9.35 22.05
N LYS A 296 22.72 -9.20 21.74
CA LYS A 296 21.71 -10.28 21.85
C LYS A 296 21.31 -10.86 20.50
N HIS A 297 21.48 -10.11 19.41
CA HIS A 297 21.10 -10.53 18.06
C HIS A 297 21.76 -11.87 17.67
N PRO A 298 21.05 -12.83 17.05
CA PRO A 298 21.63 -14.14 16.67
C PRO A 298 22.84 -14.05 15.74
N ASN A 299 22.86 -13.08 14.83
CA ASN A 299 23.97 -12.83 13.91
C ASN A 299 25.07 -11.89 14.48
N GLN A 300 25.71 -12.25 15.60
CA GLN A 300 26.73 -11.39 16.25
C GLN A 300 28.04 -11.21 15.45
N GLN A 301 28.22 -11.94 14.35
CA GLN A 301 29.46 -11.94 13.57
C GLN A 301 29.57 -10.69 12.68
N ASP A 302 28.45 -10.16 12.18
CA ASP A 302 28.40 -8.88 11.47
C ASP A 302 27.96 -7.74 12.39
N LYS A 303 28.87 -7.33 13.28
CA LYS A 303 28.59 -6.29 14.28
C LYS A 303 28.16 -4.95 13.68
N LYS A 304 28.65 -4.61 12.48
CA LYS A 304 28.34 -3.33 11.84
C LYS A 304 26.91 -3.35 11.30
N GLN A 305 26.56 -4.38 10.52
CA GLN A 305 25.22 -4.54 9.97
C GLN A 305 24.17 -4.67 11.07
N VAL A 306 24.45 -5.45 12.12
CA VAL A 306 23.54 -5.61 13.25
C VAL A 306 23.34 -4.30 14.01
N LYS A 307 24.40 -3.51 14.22
CA LYS A 307 24.24 -2.20 14.87
C LYS A 307 23.40 -1.24 14.03
N GLU A 308 23.59 -1.20 12.71
CA GLU A 308 22.77 -0.42 11.78
C GLU A 308 21.30 -0.85 11.81
N LYS A 309 21.01 -2.16 11.83
CA LYS A 309 19.65 -2.69 12.03
C LYS A 309 19.05 -2.23 13.36
N GLY A 310 19.83 -2.25 14.45
CA GLY A 310 19.37 -1.78 15.76
C GLY A 310 19.02 -0.29 15.78
N GLU A 311 19.85 0.56 15.16
CA GLU A 311 19.56 2.00 15.04
C GLU A 311 18.33 2.26 14.17
N PHE A 312 18.14 1.48 13.11
CA PHE A 312 16.93 1.55 12.29
C PHE A 312 15.68 1.22 13.11
N GLN A 313 15.64 0.06 13.79
CA GLN A 313 14.50 -0.35 14.61
C GLN A 313 14.18 0.69 15.70
N LYS A 314 15.21 1.22 16.34
CA LYS A 314 15.09 2.30 17.32
C LYS A 314 14.43 3.54 16.70
N SER A 315 14.92 4.01 15.57
CA SER A 315 14.46 5.25 14.92
C SER A 315 13.05 5.11 14.36
N SER A 316 12.76 3.97 13.71
CA SER A 316 11.43 3.68 13.16
C SER A 316 10.35 3.60 14.24
N PHE A 317 10.66 3.06 15.43
CA PHE A 317 9.71 3.04 16.54
C PHE A 317 9.34 4.44 17.03
N ILE A 318 10.32 5.35 17.11
CA ILE A 318 10.08 6.76 17.50
C ILE A 318 9.21 7.45 16.45
N GLU A 319 9.59 7.33 15.18
CA GLU A 319 8.87 7.96 14.06
C GLU A 319 7.41 7.48 14.00
N PHE A 320 7.17 6.19 14.20
CA PHE A 320 5.83 5.62 14.24
C PHE A 320 5.01 6.20 15.39
N PHE A 321 5.58 6.27 16.60
CA PHE A 321 4.89 6.88 17.75
C PHE A 321 4.54 8.34 17.49
N GLU A 322 5.50 9.14 17.02
CA GLU A 322 5.29 10.57 16.76
C GLU A 322 4.24 10.81 15.67
N THR A 323 4.27 10.01 14.61
CA THR A 323 3.30 10.06 13.51
C THR A 323 1.88 9.76 14.01
N ASN A 324 1.71 8.69 14.79
CA ASN A 324 0.40 8.31 15.32
C ASN A 324 -0.11 9.33 16.35
N PHE A 325 0.76 9.80 17.25
CA PHE A 325 0.42 10.80 18.26
C PHE A 325 -0.02 12.12 17.61
N LYS A 326 0.72 12.60 16.60
CA LYS A 326 0.32 13.77 15.79
C LYS A 326 -0.99 13.53 15.03
N GLY A 327 -1.15 12.34 14.45
CA GLY A 327 -2.35 11.94 13.72
C GLY A 327 -3.62 11.95 14.59
N ALA A 328 -3.51 11.52 15.84
CA ALA A 328 -4.61 11.52 16.81
C ALA A 328 -5.09 12.94 17.14
N LEU A 329 -4.18 13.91 17.21
CA LEU A 329 -4.46 15.30 17.60
C LEU A 329 -4.75 16.25 16.42
N SER A 330 -4.55 15.77 15.19
CA SER A 330 -4.66 16.56 13.95
C SER A 330 -6.01 17.26 13.73
N SER A 331 -7.11 16.74 14.30
CA SER A 331 -8.44 17.37 14.22
C SER A 331 -8.59 18.58 15.14
N LEU A 332 -7.75 18.69 16.16
CA LEU A 332 -7.79 19.76 17.16
C LEU A 332 -6.73 20.83 16.86
N SER A 333 -5.54 20.42 16.42
CA SER A 333 -4.46 21.35 16.05
C SER A 333 -3.64 20.82 14.88
N THR A 334 -3.28 21.72 13.97
CA THR A 334 -2.31 21.44 12.89
C THR A 334 -0.91 21.96 13.23
N ASN A 335 -0.75 22.67 14.35
CA ASN A 335 0.45 23.41 14.74
C ASN A 335 1.29 22.66 15.80
N ILE A 336 1.35 21.33 15.74
CA ILE A 336 2.21 20.54 16.65
C ILE A 336 3.64 20.58 16.11
N THR A 337 4.56 21.10 16.93
CA THR A 337 5.97 21.29 16.57
C THR A 337 6.80 20.02 16.80
N ASP A 338 7.93 19.91 16.11
CA ASP A 338 8.86 18.79 16.32
C ASP A 338 9.44 18.77 17.74
N GLU A 339 9.58 19.93 18.38
CA GLU A 339 10.00 20.02 19.79
C GLU A 339 8.97 19.36 20.72
N GLN A 340 7.68 19.63 20.50
CA GLN A 340 6.59 19.00 21.24
C GLN A 340 6.52 17.49 21.02
N LEU A 341 6.76 17.03 19.79
CA LEU A 341 6.79 15.59 19.47
C LEU A 341 7.97 14.89 20.16
N ASN A 342 9.16 15.49 20.10
CA ASN A 342 10.34 14.98 20.79
C ASN A 342 10.18 14.96 22.32
N GLU A 343 9.52 15.98 22.89
CA GLU A 343 9.25 16.10 24.32
C GLU A 343 8.39 14.91 24.80
N VAL A 344 7.28 14.63 24.11
CA VAL A 344 6.36 13.55 24.47
C VAL A 344 6.91 12.16 24.10
N SER A 345 7.60 11.99 22.97
CA SER A 345 8.19 10.72 22.56
C SER A 345 9.31 10.30 23.52
N SER A 346 10.21 11.21 23.89
CA SER A 346 11.24 10.98 24.91
C SER A 346 10.65 10.61 26.27
N ALA A 347 9.56 11.28 26.68
CA ALA A 347 8.87 10.96 27.92
C ALA A 347 8.22 9.57 27.87
N PHE A 348 7.53 9.24 26.78
CA PHE A 348 6.91 7.93 26.57
C PHE A 348 7.94 6.80 26.58
N LEU A 349 9.07 6.96 25.89
CA LEU A 349 10.19 6.01 25.91
C LEU A 349 10.75 5.82 27.31
N LYS A 350 10.81 6.87 28.13
CA LYS A 350 11.19 6.75 29.53
C LYS A 350 10.21 5.88 30.31
N ALA A 351 8.91 6.08 30.15
CA ALA A 351 7.88 5.23 30.77
C ALA A 351 8.01 3.77 30.31
N LEU A 352 8.14 3.54 29.00
CA LEU A 352 8.36 2.22 28.41
C LEU A 352 9.60 1.53 28.97
N SER A 353 10.73 2.23 29.08
CA SER A 353 11.98 1.65 29.61
C SER A 353 11.92 1.25 31.09
N SER A 354 10.87 1.67 31.82
CA SER A 354 10.64 1.29 33.23
C SER A 354 9.85 -0.02 33.39
N THR A 355 9.30 -0.53 32.30
CA THR A 355 8.62 -1.83 32.24
C THR A 355 9.58 -2.99 32.38
N LYS A 356 9.04 -4.21 32.51
CA LYS A 356 9.83 -5.44 32.62
C LYS A 356 9.33 -6.48 31.63
N TYR A 357 10.23 -7.31 31.14
CA TYR A 357 9.89 -8.47 30.33
C TYR A 357 10.79 -9.66 30.62
N THR A 358 10.35 -10.84 30.22
CA THR A 358 11.14 -12.08 30.24
C THR A 358 10.75 -12.93 29.04
N ILE A 359 11.75 -13.33 28.25
CA ILE A 359 11.57 -14.37 27.23
C ILE A 359 11.44 -15.72 27.95
N LYS A 360 10.31 -16.42 27.75
CA LYS A 360 10.02 -17.70 28.41
C LYS A 360 10.55 -18.87 27.60
N ASP A 361 9.84 -19.19 26.53
CA ASP A 361 10.11 -20.32 25.65
C ASP A 361 9.89 -19.90 24.20
N ALA A 362 10.46 -20.67 23.28
CA ALA A 362 10.21 -20.55 21.86
C ALA A 362 10.04 -21.94 21.27
N ALA A 363 9.10 -22.10 20.34
CA ALA A 363 8.87 -23.35 19.64
C ALA A 363 8.46 -23.09 18.20
N TYR A 364 8.79 -24.01 17.29
CA TYR A 364 8.26 -23.97 15.94
C TYR A 364 6.79 -24.41 15.92
N SER A 365 5.95 -23.66 15.22
CA SER A 365 4.54 -23.98 14.96
C SER A 365 4.40 -24.40 13.50
N ASP A 366 4.03 -25.66 13.27
CA ASP A 366 3.74 -26.16 11.91
C ASP A 366 2.49 -25.48 11.31
N GLU A 367 1.58 -25.00 12.16
CA GLU A 367 0.35 -24.29 11.74
C GLU A 367 0.65 -22.89 11.23
N ASP A 368 1.56 -22.18 11.91
CA ASP A 368 1.90 -20.79 11.61
C ASP A 368 3.14 -20.66 10.69
N ASP A 369 3.81 -21.78 10.39
CA ASP A 369 5.11 -21.84 9.70
C ASP A 369 6.14 -20.85 10.28
N ALA A 370 6.15 -20.73 11.61
CA ALA A 370 6.93 -19.72 12.33
C ALA A 370 7.41 -20.24 13.70
N TYR A 371 8.42 -19.59 14.26
CA TYR A 371 8.80 -19.76 15.65
C TYR A 371 7.94 -18.85 16.52
N VAL A 372 7.17 -19.43 17.44
CA VAL A 372 6.36 -18.70 18.41
C VAL A 372 7.18 -18.50 19.67
N VAL A 373 7.58 -17.27 19.94
CA VAL A 373 8.33 -16.86 21.14
C VAL A 373 7.34 -16.33 22.18
N GLN A 374 7.32 -16.94 23.36
CA GLN A 374 6.48 -16.50 24.47
C GLN A 374 7.22 -15.42 25.28
N VAL A 375 6.66 -14.21 25.29
CA VAL A 375 7.21 -13.06 26.02
C VAL A 375 6.27 -12.71 27.16
N GLU A 376 6.76 -12.77 28.39
CA GLU A 376 6.03 -12.31 29.57
C GLU A 376 6.38 -10.84 29.85
N ILE A 377 5.39 -9.96 29.85
CA ILE A 377 5.57 -8.51 29.91
C ILE A 377 4.77 -7.93 31.07
N GLN A 378 5.43 -7.11 31.90
CA GLN A 378 4.83 -6.23 32.89
C GLN A 378 4.87 -4.80 32.34
N GLY A 379 3.85 -4.43 31.57
CA GLY A 379 3.66 -3.08 31.03
C GLY A 379 2.98 -2.15 32.03
N PHE A 380 2.55 -0.99 31.56
CA PHE A 380 1.73 -0.04 32.33
C PHE A 380 0.41 0.26 31.61
N ASN A 381 -0.56 0.84 32.33
CA ASN A 381 -1.83 1.27 31.74
C ASN A 381 -1.68 2.67 31.13
N ASP A 382 -1.50 2.72 29.82
CA ASP A 382 -1.35 3.96 29.06
C ASP A 382 -2.65 4.77 29.02
N ALA A 383 -3.80 4.09 28.89
CA ALA A 383 -5.11 4.75 28.90
C ALA A 383 -5.38 5.47 30.23
N SER A 384 -4.94 4.91 31.36
CA SER A 384 -5.05 5.57 32.67
C SER A 384 -4.16 6.81 32.76
N VAL A 385 -2.93 6.74 32.25
CA VAL A 385 -2.02 7.90 32.17
C VAL A 385 -2.66 9.01 31.33
N LEU A 386 -3.19 8.67 30.16
CA LEU A 386 -3.88 9.62 29.29
C LEU A 386 -5.14 10.19 29.95
N ALA A 387 -5.93 9.37 30.64
CA ALA A 387 -7.16 9.80 31.32
C ALA A 387 -6.86 10.78 32.48
N GLU A 388 -5.83 10.51 33.29
CA GLU A 388 -5.40 11.39 34.39
C GLU A 388 -5.11 12.81 33.91
N VAL A 389 -4.56 12.95 32.70
CA VAL A 389 -4.27 14.25 32.08
C VAL A 389 -5.50 14.82 31.37
N MET A 390 -6.22 13.99 30.60
CA MET A 390 -7.30 14.46 29.73
C MET A 390 -8.57 14.84 30.51
N THR A 391 -8.92 14.14 31.59
CA THR A 391 -10.13 14.42 32.38
C THR A 391 -10.21 15.88 32.85
N PRO A 392 -9.21 16.45 33.56
CA PRO A 392 -9.27 17.84 33.99
C PRO A 392 -9.21 18.84 32.81
N LEU A 393 -8.56 18.49 31.70
CA LEU A 393 -8.52 19.34 30.50
C LEU A 393 -9.87 19.36 29.77
N ALA A 394 -10.57 18.22 29.73
CA ALA A 394 -11.89 18.11 29.12
C ALA A 394 -12.92 18.99 29.84
N GLU A 395 -12.87 19.08 31.17
CA GLU A 395 -13.74 19.96 31.96
C GLU A 395 -13.52 21.43 31.61
N LYS A 396 -12.26 21.89 31.58
CA LYS A 396 -11.90 23.26 31.17
C LYS A 396 -12.31 23.56 29.73
N TYR A 397 -12.11 22.60 28.83
CA TYR A 397 -12.49 22.74 27.43
C TYR A 397 -14.01 22.88 27.27
N GLN A 398 -14.80 22.05 27.96
CA GLN A 398 -16.26 22.12 27.95
C GLN A 398 -16.80 23.42 28.57
N ALA A 399 -16.10 23.96 29.58
CA ALA A 399 -16.39 25.27 30.15
C ALA A 399 -16.02 26.44 29.22
N GLY A 400 -15.34 26.19 28.09
CA GLY A 400 -14.88 27.20 27.15
C GLY A 400 -13.63 27.95 27.61
N GLU A 401 -12.91 27.44 28.60
CA GLU A 401 -11.69 28.04 29.15
C GLU A 401 -10.45 27.77 28.27
N LEU A 402 -10.51 26.74 27.42
CA LEU A 402 -9.45 26.35 26.50
C LEU A 402 -9.95 26.37 25.05
N SER A 403 -9.17 27.00 24.16
CA SER A 403 -9.28 26.76 22.72
C SER A 403 -8.71 25.39 22.33
N ASN A 404 -8.97 24.94 21.10
CA ASN A 404 -8.42 23.66 20.61
C ASN A 404 -6.88 23.62 20.64
N GLU A 405 -6.22 24.73 20.30
CA GLU A 405 -4.75 24.82 20.34
C GLU A 405 -4.22 24.76 21.77
N GLN A 406 -4.89 25.45 22.71
CA GLN A 406 -4.50 25.42 24.12
C GLN A 406 -4.73 24.03 24.73
N LEU A 407 -5.84 23.35 24.38
CA LEU A 407 -6.10 21.97 24.78
C LEU A 407 -4.98 21.04 24.31
N VAL A 408 -4.59 21.13 23.03
CA VAL A 408 -3.51 20.28 22.48
C VAL A 408 -2.19 20.56 23.18
N ASN A 409 -1.82 21.82 23.39
CA ASN A 409 -0.58 22.17 24.08
C ASN A 409 -0.56 21.66 25.53
N GLU A 410 -1.63 21.92 26.30
CA GLU A 410 -1.72 21.43 27.69
C GLU A 410 -1.76 19.90 27.77
N LEU A 411 -2.37 19.22 26.78
CA LEU A 411 -2.39 17.77 26.72
C LEU A 411 -0.99 17.20 26.47
N ILE A 412 -0.25 17.73 25.49
CA ILE A 412 1.10 17.28 25.18
C ILE A 412 2.01 17.45 26.40
N ASP A 413 2.01 18.65 27.00
CA ASP A 413 2.83 18.95 28.18
C ASP A 413 2.44 18.09 29.38
N GLY A 414 1.13 17.90 29.60
CA GLY A 414 0.61 17.10 30.69
C GLY A 414 0.96 15.61 30.56
N VAL A 415 0.81 15.05 29.35
CA VAL A 415 1.15 13.64 29.05
C VAL A 415 2.65 13.43 29.15
N ALA A 416 3.47 14.30 28.56
CA ALA A 416 4.92 14.22 28.67
C ALA A 416 5.39 14.31 30.13
N LYS A 417 4.78 15.20 30.94
CA LYS A 417 5.06 15.27 32.38
C LYS A 417 4.69 13.96 33.08
N ARG A 418 3.50 13.41 32.82
CA ARG A 418 3.02 12.21 33.50
C ARG A 418 3.84 10.96 33.16
N TYR A 419 4.27 10.79 31.92
CA TYR A 419 5.16 9.69 31.52
C TYR A 419 6.55 9.78 32.16
N ARG A 420 7.00 10.97 32.59
CA ARG A 420 8.29 11.11 33.30
C ARG A 420 8.22 10.68 34.76
N GLU A 421 7.02 10.63 35.32
CA GLU A 421 6.76 10.12 36.66
C GLU A 421 6.72 8.58 36.66
N PRO A 422 6.94 7.92 37.80
CA PRO A 422 6.82 6.47 37.89
C PRO A 422 5.46 5.98 37.39
N VAL A 423 5.46 4.94 36.55
CA VAL A 423 4.24 4.24 36.13
C VAL A 423 4.03 3.01 36.99
N GLU A 424 2.77 2.71 37.30
CA GLU A 424 2.42 1.46 37.97
C GLU A 424 2.47 0.32 36.96
N LEU A 425 3.23 -0.74 37.30
CA LEU A 425 3.34 -1.91 36.45
C LEU A 425 2.15 -2.84 36.69
N LEU A 426 1.50 -3.23 35.60
CA LEU A 426 0.41 -4.18 35.59
C LEU A 426 0.92 -5.60 35.85
N PRO A 427 0.03 -6.53 36.25
CA PRO A 427 0.34 -7.95 36.28
C PRO A 427 0.94 -8.42 34.94
N ALA A 428 1.85 -9.39 35.03
CA ALA A 428 2.54 -9.90 33.86
C ALA A 428 1.55 -10.60 32.90
N LYS A 429 1.63 -10.27 31.61
CA LYS A 429 0.87 -10.93 30.54
C LYS A 429 1.84 -11.63 29.61
N THR A 430 1.57 -12.89 29.30
CA THR A 430 2.33 -13.64 28.30
C THR A 430 1.71 -13.44 26.93
N VAL A 431 2.51 -13.08 25.94
CA VAL A 431 2.10 -12.91 24.55
C VAL A 431 2.96 -13.74 23.62
N PRO A 432 2.35 -14.38 22.60
CA PRO A 432 3.09 -15.02 21.53
C PRO A 432 3.63 -13.97 20.56
N VAL A 433 4.88 -14.11 20.15
CA VAL A 433 5.52 -13.32 19.10
C VAL A 433 5.97 -14.26 17.99
N HIS A 434 5.48 -14.04 16.77
CA HIS A 434 5.77 -14.89 15.63
C HIS A 434 7.05 -14.43 14.92
N VAL A 435 8.01 -15.33 14.81
CA VAL A 435 9.32 -15.08 14.24
C VAL A 435 9.57 -16.02 13.08
N VAL A 436 9.80 -15.46 11.90
CA VAL A 436 10.20 -16.23 10.72
C VAL A 436 11.73 -16.21 10.61
N ARG A 437 12.30 -17.35 10.22
CA ARG A 437 13.74 -17.49 9.99
C ARG A 437 14.04 -17.43 8.49
N ASN A 438 14.69 -16.37 8.03
CA ASN A 438 14.98 -16.08 6.62
C ASN A 438 16.41 -16.48 6.21
N GLY A 439 16.84 -17.68 6.62
CA GLY A 439 18.18 -18.20 6.36
C GLY A 439 19.02 -18.37 7.64
N GLU A 440 20.35 -18.47 7.50
CA GLU A 440 21.22 -18.65 8.67
C GLU A 440 21.26 -17.39 9.54
N LYS A 441 20.72 -17.50 10.74
CA LYS A 441 20.75 -16.46 11.78
C LYS A 441 20.08 -15.14 11.41
N ASP A 442 19.20 -15.16 10.42
CA ASP A 442 18.36 -14.04 10.00
C ASP A 442 16.93 -14.33 10.43
N TYR A 443 16.36 -13.39 11.19
CA TYR A 443 15.09 -13.55 11.86
C TYR A 443 14.29 -12.27 11.68
N GLU A 444 12.97 -12.41 11.53
CA GLU A 444 12.05 -11.30 11.37
C GLU A 444 10.80 -11.55 12.20
N VAL A 445 10.32 -10.50 12.88
CA VAL A 445 9.03 -10.52 13.57
C VAL A 445 8.00 -10.02 12.58
N LEU A 446 6.94 -10.80 12.36
CA LEU A 446 5.92 -10.51 11.35
C LEU A 446 5.13 -9.24 11.67
N MET A 447 4.81 -9.05 12.96
CA MET A 447 4.12 -7.86 13.46
C MET A 447 4.70 -7.46 14.81
N GLN A 448 5.43 -6.35 14.90
CA GLN A 448 6.04 -5.94 16.17
C GLN A 448 5.00 -5.54 17.24
N ASP A 449 3.79 -5.15 16.79
CA ASP A 449 2.68 -4.80 17.67
C ASP A 449 2.20 -5.96 18.55
N GLU A 450 2.50 -7.21 18.18
CA GLU A 450 2.19 -8.42 18.96
C GLU A 450 2.66 -8.34 20.42
N TYR A 451 3.79 -7.67 20.65
CA TYR A 451 4.32 -7.46 21.99
C TYR A 451 4.32 -5.99 22.43
N LEU A 452 4.50 -5.03 21.51
CA LEU A 452 4.62 -3.61 21.86
C LEU A 452 3.38 -3.08 22.58
N LEU A 453 2.18 -3.51 22.18
CA LEU A 453 0.92 -3.12 22.83
C LEU A 453 0.78 -3.63 24.27
N THR A 454 1.55 -4.64 24.66
CA THR A 454 1.54 -5.17 26.03
C THR A 454 2.43 -4.37 26.98
N PHE A 455 3.40 -3.62 26.43
CA PHE A 455 4.24 -2.71 27.20
C PHE A 455 3.49 -1.41 27.59
N ALA A 456 2.64 -0.89 26.70
CA ALA A 456 1.76 0.26 26.93
C ALA A 456 0.30 -0.11 26.64
N GLN A 457 -0.42 -0.56 27.67
CA GLN A 457 -1.74 -1.20 27.54
C GLN A 457 -2.87 -0.17 27.55
N GLN A 458 -3.87 -0.33 26.66
CA GLN A 458 -4.99 0.61 26.54
C GLN A 458 -6.24 0.26 27.38
N SER A 459 -6.22 -0.86 28.12
CA SER A 459 -7.33 -1.46 28.91
C SER A 459 -8.65 -1.72 28.19
#